data_AF-A0A831LHP6-F1
#
_entry.id   AF-A0A831LHP6-F1
#
_cell.length_a   1.000
_cell.length_b   1.000
_cell.length_c   1.000
_cell.angle_alpha   90.00
_cell.angle_beta   90.00
_cell.angle_gamma   90.00
#
_symmetry.space_group_name_H-M   'P 1'
#
loop_
_entity.id
_entity.type
_entity.pdbx_description
1 polymer ?
#
loop_
_entity_poly.entity_id
_entity_poly.type
_entity_poly.pdbx_seq_one_letter_code
_entity_poly.pdbx_strand_id
1 'polypeptide(L)'
;MPLSILPAPSLRCRNLSDLSPRENGDFILYIMSAFRRTGWNFALQQSVFLAQNLHKPLLVVEPLYCDQPYASDRLHRFVLDGMVDNTRRMKSRSSSYFPFVERQKGQTAKLLSRLAQKACVVVTDDFPDYYATTAQPPNFQNHVATVAVDSNGLMPLNAIPQAYPSAYAFRRFLQKQLPAHLVDLPHPDPLKDAALPVLPDRLLW
;
A
#
# COMPACT_ATOMS: atom_id res chain seq x y z
N MET A 1 19.36 -7.68 18.44
CA MET A 1 18.39 -8.06 17.39
C MET A 1 17.85 -6.76 16.81
N PRO A 2 17.75 -6.57 15.49
CA PRO A 2 17.09 -5.38 14.95
C PRO A 2 15.65 -5.37 15.49
N LEU A 3 15.23 -4.24 16.05
CA LEU A 3 13.87 -4.06 16.54
C LEU A 3 12.92 -4.36 15.38
N SER A 4 12.06 -5.36 15.53
CA SER A 4 10.98 -5.63 14.60
C SER A 4 10.14 -4.38 14.49
N ILE A 5 9.90 -3.90 13.27
CA ILE A 5 9.02 -2.74 13.06
C ILE A 5 7.64 -3.06 13.66
N LEU A 6 6.96 -2.08 14.25
CA LEU A 6 5.59 -2.30 14.71
C LEU A 6 4.62 -2.38 13.52
N PRO A 7 3.55 -3.16 13.59
CA PRO A 7 2.50 -3.15 12.57
C PRO A 7 1.83 -1.77 12.50
N ALA A 8 1.10 -1.53 11.42
CA ALA A 8 0.15 -0.42 11.41
C ALA A 8 -0.96 -0.69 12.46
N PRO A 9 -1.50 0.36 13.11
CA PRO A 9 -2.63 0.21 14.03
C PRO A 9 -3.78 -0.54 13.36
N SER A 10 -4.41 -1.47 14.09
CA SER A 10 -5.48 -2.31 13.53
C SER A 10 -6.66 -1.50 12.98
N LEU A 11 -6.97 -0.34 13.58
CA LEU A 11 -8.00 0.59 13.08
C LEU A 11 -7.68 1.19 11.71
N ARG A 12 -6.43 1.09 11.23
CA ARG A 12 -6.05 1.49 9.87
C ARG A 12 -6.02 0.31 8.91
N CYS A 13 -6.19 -0.92 9.38
CA CYS A 13 -6.13 -2.12 8.56
C CYS A 13 -7.55 -2.67 8.34
N ARG A 14 -7.88 -2.96 7.08
CA ARG A 14 -9.14 -3.58 6.68
C ARG A 14 -8.85 -4.79 5.84
N ASN A 15 -9.18 -5.97 6.35
CA ASN A 15 -9.06 -7.22 5.59
C ASN A 15 -10.11 -7.21 4.48
N LEU A 16 -9.67 -7.43 3.24
CA LEU A 16 -10.55 -7.52 2.07
C LEU A 16 -10.91 -8.97 1.72
N SER A 17 -10.39 -9.92 2.49
CA SER A 17 -10.61 -11.37 2.33
C SER A 17 -10.46 -12.05 3.69
N ASP A 18 -11.21 -13.13 3.93
CA ASP A 18 -11.08 -13.96 5.14
C ASP A 18 -9.98 -15.04 5.01
N LEU A 19 -9.04 -14.85 4.09
CA LEU A 19 -7.93 -15.76 3.83
C LEU A 19 -6.74 -15.46 4.75
N SER A 20 -6.08 -16.52 5.20
CA SER A 20 -4.79 -16.42 5.90
C SER A 20 -3.63 -16.20 4.91
N PRO A 21 -2.52 -15.58 5.35
CA PRO A 21 -1.29 -15.53 4.56
C PRO A 21 -0.87 -16.90 4.03
N ARG A 22 -0.49 -16.97 2.75
CA ARG A 22 -0.04 -18.22 2.16
C ARG A 22 1.41 -18.52 2.56
N GLU A 23 1.64 -19.68 3.16
CA GLU A 23 2.98 -20.12 3.59
C GLU A 23 3.96 -20.28 2.41
N ASN A 24 3.46 -20.86 1.32
CA ASN A 24 4.23 -21.15 0.10
C ASN A 24 4.31 -19.97 -0.88
N GLY A 25 3.81 -18.79 -0.50
CA GLY A 25 4.01 -17.59 -1.32
C GLY A 25 5.48 -17.18 -1.34
N ASP A 26 5.85 -16.47 -2.40
CA ASP A 26 7.23 -16.08 -2.68
C ASP A 26 7.64 -14.77 -1.99
N PHE A 27 6.70 -13.84 -1.81
CA PHE A 27 6.95 -12.49 -1.30
C PHE A 27 5.69 -11.83 -0.72
N ILE A 28 5.88 -10.74 0.03
CA ILE A 28 4.81 -9.78 0.33
C ILE A 28 4.69 -8.82 -0.86
N LEU A 29 3.46 -8.62 -1.35
CA LEU A 29 3.19 -7.68 -2.43
C LEU A 29 2.54 -6.41 -1.87
N TYR A 30 3.22 -5.27 -1.94
CA TYR A 30 2.62 -3.98 -1.66
C TYR A 30 2.27 -3.25 -2.96
N ILE A 31 0.98 -2.94 -3.14
CA ILE A 31 0.49 -2.13 -4.26
C ILE A 31 0.38 -0.68 -3.77
N MET A 32 1.40 0.12 -4.08
CA MET A 32 1.49 1.54 -3.75
C MET A 32 0.76 2.36 -4.82
N SER A 33 -0.52 2.65 -4.63
CA SER A 33 -1.36 3.31 -5.64
C SER A 33 -1.67 4.78 -5.29
N ALA A 34 -2.06 5.04 -4.05
CA ALA A 34 -2.46 6.34 -3.54
C ALA A 34 -1.37 6.97 -2.65
N PHE A 35 -0.69 6.17 -1.82
CA PHE A 35 0.31 6.65 -0.86
C PHE A 35 1.72 6.53 -1.43
N ARG A 36 1.99 7.27 -2.52
CA ARG A 36 3.23 7.24 -3.32
C ARG A 36 4.46 7.82 -2.64
N ARG A 37 4.78 7.32 -1.45
CA ARG A 37 5.88 7.79 -0.60
C ARG A 37 6.49 6.63 0.19
N THR A 38 7.80 6.72 0.40
CA THR A 38 8.61 5.67 1.06
C THR A 38 8.73 5.84 2.57
N GLY A 39 8.16 6.91 3.14
CA GLY A 39 8.21 7.24 4.56
C GLY A 39 6.88 7.80 5.02
N TRP A 40 6.60 7.74 6.32
CA TRP A 40 5.32 8.15 6.90
C TRP A 40 4.12 7.51 6.18
N ASN A 41 4.24 6.21 5.91
CA ASN A 41 3.27 5.42 5.16
C ASN A 41 2.95 4.13 5.93
N PHE A 42 1.74 4.05 6.50
CA PHE A 42 1.28 2.88 7.25
C PHE A 42 1.17 1.62 6.39
N ALA A 43 0.80 1.73 5.11
CA ALA A 43 0.72 0.58 4.21
C ALA A 43 2.10 -0.02 3.94
N LEU A 44 3.11 0.83 3.71
CA LEU A 44 4.49 0.37 3.61
C LEU A 44 5.00 -0.21 4.93
N GLN A 45 4.73 0.44 6.07
CA GLN A 45 5.09 -0.08 7.40
C GLN A 45 4.50 -1.47 7.65
N GLN A 46 3.20 -1.65 7.37
CA GLN A 46 2.53 -2.94 7.50
C GLN A 46 3.15 -4.00 6.57
N SER A 47 3.53 -3.61 5.37
CA SER A 47 4.18 -4.49 4.41
C SER A 47 5.55 -4.97 4.91
N VAL A 48 6.36 -4.08 5.50
CA VAL A 48 7.64 -4.44 6.12
C VAL A 48 7.42 -5.34 7.33
N PHE A 49 6.45 -5.04 8.19
CA PHE A 49 6.10 -5.88 9.34
C PHE A 49 5.77 -7.32 8.91
N LEU A 50 4.90 -7.47 7.90
CA LEU A 50 4.52 -8.77 7.36
C LEU A 50 5.73 -9.51 6.74
N ALA A 51 6.59 -8.78 6.03
CA ALA A 51 7.78 -9.35 5.41
C ALA A 51 8.79 -9.87 6.45
N GLN A 52 9.00 -9.12 7.53
CA GLN A 52 9.84 -9.55 8.66
C GLN A 52 9.26 -10.79 9.34
N ASN A 53 7.96 -10.78 9.69
CA ASN A 53 7.34 -11.88 10.42
C ASN A 53 7.27 -13.16 9.62
N LEU A 54 6.99 -13.07 8.32
CA LEU A 54 6.90 -14.23 7.43
C LEU A 54 8.27 -14.62 6.85
N HIS A 55 9.32 -13.86 7.13
CA HIS A 55 10.66 -14.05 6.58
C HIS A 55 10.65 -14.13 5.04
N LYS A 56 9.92 -13.20 4.41
CA LYS A 56 9.74 -13.12 2.95
C LYS A 56 10.28 -11.81 2.39
N PRO A 57 10.75 -11.78 1.13
CA PRO A 57 11.02 -10.53 0.42
C PRO A 57 9.79 -9.63 0.36
N LEU A 58 10.03 -8.33 0.17
CA LEU A 58 9.00 -7.33 -0.11
C LEU A 58 9.13 -6.82 -1.54
N LEU A 59 8.06 -6.98 -2.33
CA LEU A 59 7.90 -6.37 -3.63
C LEU A 59 6.90 -5.20 -3.54
N VAL A 60 7.38 -3.99 -3.81
CA VAL A 60 6.55 -2.78 -3.93
C VAL A 60 6.30 -2.50 -5.40
N VAL A 61 5.04 -2.55 -5.82
CA VAL A 61 4.62 -2.17 -7.17
C VAL A 61 3.91 -0.83 -7.10
N GLU A 62 4.40 0.15 -7.85
CA GLU A 62 3.77 1.46 -7.99
C GLU A 62 3.18 1.58 -9.41
N PRO A 63 1.89 1.25 -9.62
CA PRO A 63 1.28 1.27 -10.95
C PRO A 63 0.87 2.69 -11.36
N LEU A 64 1.11 3.09 -12.61
CA LEU A 64 0.51 4.26 -13.25
C LEU A 64 -0.35 3.80 -14.41
N TYR A 65 -1.67 3.94 -14.27
CA TYR A 65 -2.66 3.55 -15.26
C TYR A 65 -2.74 4.56 -16.39
N CYS A 66 -3.03 4.11 -17.61
CA CYS A 66 -3.12 4.99 -18.78
C CYS A 66 -4.54 5.49 -19.09
N ASP A 67 -5.57 4.92 -18.45
CA ASP A 67 -6.98 5.12 -18.79
C ASP A 67 -7.82 5.70 -17.65
N GLN A 68 -7.18 6.35 -16.67
CA GLN A 68 -7.88 7.00 -15.57
C GLN A 68 -8.70 8.21 -16.06
N PRO A 69 -9.87 8.47 -15.46
CA PRO A 69 -10.59 9.71 -15.70
C PRO A 69 -9.69 10.93 -15.51
N TYR A 70 -9.73 11.86 -16.47
CA TYR A 70 -8.93 13.09 -16.46
C TYR A 70 -7.41 12.89 -16.52
N ALA A 71 -6.94 11.68 -16.88
CA ALA A 71 -5.53 11.43 -17.18
C ALA A 71 -5.04 12.45 -18.22
N SER A 72 -3.86 13.02 -17.96
CA SER A 72 -3.22 13.99 -18.85
C SER A 72 -1.71 13.93 -18.68
N ASP A 73 -0.97 14.35 -19.71
CA ASP A 73 0.49 14.35 -19.70
C ASP A 73 1.08 15.12 -18.52
N ARG A 74 0.43 16.22 -18.10
CA ARG A 74 0.85 16.99 -16.93
C ARG A 74 0.76 16.17 -15.63
N LEU A 75 -0.36 15.46 -15.42
CA LEU A 75 -0.55 14.65 -14.22
C LEU A 75 0.37 13.41 -14.26
N HIS A 76 0.49 12.75 -15.41
CA HIS A 76 1.43 11.65 -15.59
C HIS A 76 2.86 12.08 -15.33
N ARG A 77 3.29 13.23 -15.87
CA ARG A 77 4.64 13.74 -15.65
C ARG A 77 4.94 13.93 -14.17
N PHE A 78 4.02 14.52 -13.42
CA PHE A 78 4.15 14.70 -11.98
C PHE A 78 4.33 13.36 -11.24
N VAL A 79 3.53 12.36 -11.58
CA VAL A 79 3.64 11.02 -10.98
C VAL A 79 4.96 10.34 -11.38
N LEU A 80 5.37 10.43 -12.65
CA LEU A 80 6.61 9.84 -13.14
C LEU A 80 7.84 10.44 -12.48
N ASP A 81 7.89 11.77 -12.31
CA ASP A 81 9.00 12.41 -11.58
C ASP A 81 9.05 11.92 -10.11
N GLY A 82 7.89 11.73 -9.47
CA GLY A 82 7.79 11.11 -8.14
C GLY A 82 8.27 9.65 -8.09
N MET A 83 7.96 8.85 -9.11
CA MET A 83 8.47 7.47 -9.23
C MET A 83 10.00 7.43 -9.35
N VAL A 84 10.61 8.40 -10.04
CA VAL A 84 12.08 8.52 -10.12
C VAL A 84 12.66 8.78 -8.72
N ASP A 85 12.03 9.65 -7.93
CA ASP A 85 12.47 9.92 -6.55
C ASP A 85 12.26 8.71 -5.62
N ASN A 86 11.15 8.00 -5.74
CA ASN A 86 10.92 6.75 -5.01
C ASN A 86 11.97 5.68 -5.39
N THR A 87 12.29 5.55 -6.68
CA THR A 87 13.37 4.65 -7.16
C THR A 87 14.69 4.97 -6.47
N ARG A 88 15.09 6.25 -6.42
CA ARG A 88 16.33 6.69 -5.77
C ARG A 88 16.33 6.36 -4.28
N ARG A 89 15.22 6.59 -3.58
CA ARG A 89 15.07 6.33 -2.14
C ARG A 89 15.08 4.85 -1.77
N MET A 90 14.54 3.98 -2.64
CA MET A 90 14.47 2.54 -2.41
C MET A 90 15.69 1.76 -2.92
N LYS A 91 16.54 2.35 -3.78
CA LYS A 91 17.70 1.66 -4.38
C LYS A 91 18.65 1.00 -3.37
N SER A 92 18.84 1.61 -2.19
CA SER A 92 19.73 1.12 -1.13
C SER A 92 18.97 0.49 0.04
N ARG A 93 17.72 0.09 -0.15
CA ARG A 93 16.85 -0.49 0.88
C ARG A 93 16.60 -1.96 0.61
N SER A 94 16.27 -2.71 1.65
CA SER A 94 15.94 -4.14 1.56
C SER A 94 14.53 -4.36 1.01
N SER A 95 14.24 -3.87 -0.19
CA SER A 95 12.94 -4.02 -0.88
C SER A 95 13.13 -3.95 -2.38
N SER A 96 12.35 -4.70 -3.14
CA SER A 96 12.28 -4.56 -4.59
C SER A 96 11.20 -3.56 -4.97
N TYR A 97 11.57 -2.50 -5.69
CA TYR A 97 10.64 -1.47 -6.14
C TYR A 97 10.43 -1.55 -7.65
N PHE A 98 9.16 -1.63 -8.07
CA PHE A 98 8.77 -1.78 -9.45
C PHE A 98 7.79 -0.67 -9.87
N PRO A 99 8.29 0.46 -10.44
CA PRO A 99 7.44 1.50 -10.99
C PRO A 99 6.88 1.05 -12.34
N PHE A 100 5.61 0.64 -12.37
CA PHE A 100 4.99 0.08 -13.57
C PHE A 100 4.13 1.13 -14.28
N VAL A 101 4.54 1.53 -15.48
CA VAL A 101 3.78 2.48 -16.31
C VAL A 101 3.00 1.71 -17.37
N GLU A 102 1.68 1.77 -17.27
CA GLU A 102 0.78 1.11 -18.20
C GLU A 102 0.86 1.79 -19.58
N ARG A 103 1.09 0.99 -20.63
CA ARG A 103 1.10 1.48 -22.02
C ARG A 103 -0.20 1.18 -22.74
N GLN A 104 -0.87 0.10 -22.33
CA GLN A 104 -2.14 -0.35 -22.87
C GLN A 104 -3.06 -0.71 -21.72
N LYS A 105 -4.32 -0.29 -21.83
CA LYS A 105 -5.36 -0.56 -20.84
C LYS A 105 -5.38 -2.04 -20.43
N GLY A 106 -5.34 -2.28 -19.12
CA GLY A 106 -5.46 -3.61 -18.52
C GLY A 106 -4.13 -4.37 -18.35
N GLN A 107 -2.99 -3.82 -18.76
CA GLN A 107 -1.69 -4.43 -18.45
C GLN A 107 -1.43 -4.45 -16.94
N THR A 108 -1.81 -3.37 -16.23
CA THR A 108 -1.65 -3.29 -14.78
C THR A 108 -2.48 -4.36 -14.08
N ALA A 109 -3.75 -4.52 -14.45
CA ALA A 109 -4.62 -5.54 -13.87
C ALA A 109 -4.09 -6.97 -14.11
N LYS A 110 -3.56 -7.25 -15.31
CA LYS A 110 -2.93 -8.54 -15.65
C LYS A 110 -1.65 -8.78 -14.83
N LEU A 111 -0.79 -7.77 -14.71
CA LEU A 111 0.43 -7.83 -13.91
C LEU A 111 0.11 -8.12 -12.45
N LEU A 112 -0.74 -7.29 -11.83
CA LEU A 112 -1.08 -7.40 -10.41
C LEU A 112 -1.75 -8.75 -10.10
N SER A 113 -2.63 -9.24 -10.98
CA SER A 113 -3.24 -10.57 -10.83
C SER A 113 -2.19 -11.69 -10.84
N ARG A 114 -1.20 -11.63 -11.73
CA ARG A 114 -0.11 -12.63 -11.80
C ARG A 114 0.80 -12.57 -10.57
N LEU A 115 1.18 -11.38 -10.13
CA LEU A 115 2.00 -11.21 -8.93
C LEU A 115 1.27 -11.69 -7.67
N ALA A 116 -0.02 -11.36 -7.56
CA ALA A 116 -0.86 -11.79 -6.43
C ALA A 116 -1.00 -13.32 -6.33
N GLN A 117 -0.96 -14.05 -7.45
CA GLN A 117 -0.93 -15.51 -7.45
C GLN A 117 0.32 -16.09 -6.79
N LYS A 118 1.44 -15.37 -6.78
CA LYS A 118 2.69 -15.78 -6.14
C LYS A 118 2.88 -15.18 -4.74
N ALA A 119 2.11 -14.16 -4.36
CA ALA A 119 2.26 -13.47 -3.10
C ALA A 119 1.78 -14.31 -1.90
N CYS A 120 2.44 -14.13 -0.74
CA CYS A 120 1.96 -14.59 0.55
C CYS A 120 0.73 -13.79 1.00
N VAL A 121 0.85 -12.47 0.91
CA VAL A 121 -0.15 -11.47 1.30
C VAL A 121 -0.03 -10.31 0.34
N VAL A 122 -1.17 -9.72 -0.02
CA VAL A 122 -1.23 -8.44 -0.74
C VAL A 122 -1.61 -7.34 0.24
N VAL A 123 -0.83 -6.27 0.24
CA VAL A 123 -1.13 -5.02 0.96
C VAL A 123 -1.51 -3.98 -0.09
N THR A 124 -2.61 -3.27 0.12
CA THR A 124 -3.04 -2.16 -0.74
C THR A 124 -3.27 -0.90 0.09
N ASP A 125 -3.25 0.25 -0.57
CA ASP A 125 -3.67 1.50 0.06
C ASP A 125 -5.20 1.49 0.26
N ASP A 126 -5.69 1.84 1.45
CA ASP A 126 -7.11 2.11 1.71
C ASP A 126 -7.40 3.59 1.50
N PHE A 127 -7.53 4.02 0.25
CA PHE A 127 -7.81 5.41 -0.12
C PHE A 127 -9.25 5.52 -0.64
N PRO A 128 -10.11 6.37 -0.03
CA PRO A 128 -11.52 6.48 -0.40
C PRO A 128 -11.66 7.32 -1.69
N ASP A 129 -11.28 6.74 -2.83
CA ASP A 129 -11.45 7.35 -4.15
C ASP A 129 -12.75 6.92 -4.82
N TYR A 130 -13.42 7.89 -5.44
CA TYR A 130 -14.54 7.67 -6.35
C TYR A 130 -14.10 6.95 -7.64
N TYR A 131 -12.88 7.20 -8.13
CA TYR A 131 -12.38 6.67 -9.41
C TYR A 131 -11.99 5.18 -9.35
N ALA A 132 -11.77 4.63 -8.15
CA ALA A 132 -11.49 3.21 -7.94
C ALA A 132 -12.60 2.28 -8.49
N THR A 133 -13.80 2.82 -8.75
CA THR A 133 -14.92 2.08 -9.35
C THR A 133 -14.83 1.90 -10.88
N THR A 134 -13.98 2.66 -11.57
CA THR A 134 -13.89 2.63 -13.06
C THR A 134 -12.74 1.77 -13.59
N ALA A 135 -11.68 1.59 -12.81
CA ALA A 135 -10.69 0.55 -13.07
C ALA A 135 -11.24 -0.76 -12.52
N GLN A 136 -11.33 -1.83 -13.32
CA GLN A 136 -11.64 -3.15 -12.78
C GLN A 136 -10.58 -3.47 -11.71
N PRO A 137 -10.94 -3.55 -10.41
CA PRO A 137 -9.97 -3.91 -9.41
C PRO A 137 -9.48 -5.32 -9.75
N PRO A 138 -8.18 -5.61 -9.63
CA PRO A 138 -7.69 -6.93 -9.97
C PRO A 138 -8.38 -7.96 -9.07
N ASN A 139 -9.05 -8.96 -9.66
CA ASN A 139 -9.84 -9.97 -8.95
C ASN A 139 -8.94 -11.04 -8.31
N PHE A 140 -7.98 -10.65 -7.48
CA PHE A 140 -7.12 -11.59 -6.74
C PHE A 140 -7.55 -11.81 -5.29
N GLN A 141 -8.45 -10.98 -4.76
CA GLN A 141 -8.85 -11.00 -3.34
C GLN A 141 -9.47 -12.34 -2.92
N ASN A 142 -10.11 -13.05 -3.84
CA ASN A 142 -10.67 -14.39 -3.59
C ASN A 142 -9.62 -15.50 -3.51
N HIS A 143 -8.36 -15.21 -3.79
CA HIS A 143 -7.29 -16.21 -3.87
C HIS A 143 -6.17 -15.96 -2.87
N VAL A 144 -5.87 -14.70 -2.52
CA VAL A 144 -4.77 -14.35 -1.63
C VAL A 144 -5.25 -13.39 -0.53
N ALA A 145 -4.75 -13.61 0.69
CA ALA A 145 -4.97 -12.71 1.80
C ALA A 145 -4.64 -11.27 1.40
N THR A 146 -5.64 -10.40 1.48
CA THR A 146 -5.50 -8.99 1.08
C THR A 146 -5.89 -8.07 2.22
N VAL A 147 -5.02 -7.12 2.55
CA VAL A 147 -5.27 -6.08 3.55
C VAL A 147 -5.15 -4.70 2.93
N ALA A 148 -6.20 -3.90 3.04
CA ALA A 148 -6.15 -2.48 2.73
C ALA A 148 -5.71 -1.72 3.98
N VAL A 149 -4.75 -0.81 3.84
CA VAL A 149 -4.18 -0.06 4.96
C VAL A 149 -4.33 1.43 4.72
N ASP A 150 -5.00 2.13 5.63
CA ASP A 150 -5.22 3.57 5.62
C ASP A 150 -3.96 4.33 6.05
N SER A 151 -3.43 5.13 5.13
CA SER A 151 -2.40 6.12 5.41
C SER A 151 -2.78 7.52 4.90
N ASN A 152 -4.07 7.85 4.90
CA ASN A 152 -4.64 9.09 4.38
C ASN A 152 -4.30 10.31 5.24
N GLY A 153 -4.50 10.17 6.56
CA GLY A 153 -4.44 11.30 7.47
C GLY A 153 -4.45 10.88 8.93
N LEU A 154 -4.62 11.88 9.80
CA LEU A 154 -4.45 11.72 11.25
C LEU A 154 -5.52 10.79 11.86
N MET A 155 -6.77 10.91 11.44
CA MET A 155 -7.86 10.06 11.93
C MET A 155 -7.94 8.76 11.11
N PRO A 156 -7.90 7.56 11.72
CA PRO A 156 -8.16 6.32 11.01
C PRO A 156 -9.57 6.30 10.40
N LEU A 157 -9.71 5.85 9.15
CA LEU A 157 -11.01 5.79 8.48
C LEU A 157 -12.02 4.90 9.24
N ASN A 158 -11.60 3.73 9.73
CA ASN A 158 -12.49 2.83 10.48
C ASN A 158 -12.85 3.34 11.88
N ALA A 159 -12.21 4.42 12.36
CA ALA A 159 -12.59 5.06 13.62
C ALA A 159 -13.72 6.10 13.44
N ILE A 160 -14.12 6.41 12.20
CA ILE A 160 -15.20 7.34 11.89
C ILE A 160 -16.51 6.53 11.76
N PRO A 161 -17.48 6.67 12.68
CA PRO A 161 -18.64 5.76 12.71
C PRO A 161 -19.68 6.05 11.62
N GLN A 162 -19.69 7.27 11.09
CA GLN A 162 -20.66 7.70 10.09
C GLN A 162 -20.13 8.85 9.23
N ALA A 163 -20.77 9.04 8.08
CA ALA A 163 -20.68 10.31 7.36
C ALA A 163 -21.38 11.41 8.17
N TYR A 164 -20.73 12.56 8.30
CA TYR A 164 -21.27 13.72 9.00
C TYR A 164 -21.94 14.70 8.03
N PRO A 165 -23.13 15.24 8.36
CA PRO A 165 -23.89 16.09 7.44
C PRO A 165 -23.31 17.50 7.28
N SER A 166 -22.35 17.89 8.13
CA SER A 166 -21.71 19.21 8.06
C SER A 166 -20.29 19.19 8.62
N ALA A 167 -19.48 20.14 8.17
CA ALA A 167 -18.14 20.38 8.72
C ALA A 167 -18.18 20.71 10.22
N TYR A 168 -19.25 21.36 10.70
CA TYR A 168 -19.44 21.64 12.13
C TYR A 168 -19.54 20.35 12.95
N ALA A 169 -20.43 19.43 12.54
CA ALA A 169 -20.62 18.16 13.24
C ALA A 169 -19.35 17.30 13.18
N PHE A 170 -18.72 17.20 12.00
CA PHE A 170 -17.47 16.47 11.83
C PHE A 170 -16.34 17.02 12.70
N ARG A 171 -16.18 18.35 12.77
CA ARG A 171 -15.13 18.98 13.58
C ARG A 171 -15.28 18.69 15.07
N ARG A 172 -16.51 18.73 15.60
CA ARG A 172 -16.76 18.41 17.03
C ARG A 172 -16.40 16.96 17.35
N PHE A 173 -16.74 16.03 16.45
CA PHE A 173 -16.32 14.66 16.57
C PHE A 173 -14.78 14.54 16.52
N LEU A 174 -14.15 15.12 15.51
CA LEU A 174 -12.71 15.04 15.30
C LEU A 174 -11.93 15.60 16.50
N GLN A 175 -12.29 16.79 17.00
CA GLN A 175 -11.62 17.39 18.16
C GLN A 175 -11.73 16.54 19.44
N LYS A 176 -12.81 15.76 19.58
CA LYS A 176 -12.98 14.85 20.72
C LYS A 176 -12.17 13.56 20.56
N GLN A 177 -12.16 12.97 19.37
CA GLN A 177 -11.60 11.63 19.15
C GLN A 177 -10.14 11.64 18.68
N LEU A 178 -9.73 12.63 17.89
CA LEU A 178 -8.41 12.68 17.28
C LEU A 178 -7.26 12.60 18.29
N PRO A 179 -7.30 13.22 19.49
CA PRO A 179 -6.20 13.13 20.45
C PRO A 179 -5.77 11.70 20.80
N ALA A 180 -6.69 10.73 20.81
CA ALA A 180 -6.40 9.33 21.07
C ALA A 180 -5.59 8.66 19.94
N HIS A 181 -5.60 9.24 18.74
CA HIS A 181 -4.94 8.70 17.55
C HIS A 181 -3.68 9.49 17.14
N LEU A 182 -3.41 10.65 17.74
CA LEU A 182 -2.24 11.47 17.41
C LEU A 182 -0.90 10.84 17.82
N VAL A 183 -0.93 9.90 18.77
CA VAL A 183 0.27 9.18 19.24
C VAL A 183 0.70 8.06 18.29
N ASP A 184 -0.23 7.57 17.47
CA ASP A 184 0.03 6.53 16.49
C ASP A 184 0.46 7.15 15.16
N LEU A 185 1.76 7.40 15.03
CA LEU A 185 2.37 7.94 13.82
C LEU A 185 2.96 6.82 12.96
N PRO A 186 2.89 6.93 11.62
CA PRO A 186 3.58 5.96 10.77
C PRO A 186 5.08 6.13 10.93
N HIS A 187 5.81 5.02 10.81
CA HIS A 187 7.26 5.04 10.93
C HIS A 187 7.86 6.00 9.87
N PRO A 188 8.79 6.90 10.24
CA PRO A 188 9.32 7.93 9.35
C PRO A 188 10.06 7.34 8.14
N ASP A 189 10.71 6.20 8.32
CA ASP A 189 11.41 5.47 7.26
C ASP A 189 11.31 3.95 7.51
N PRO A 190 10.19 3.30 7.13
CA PRO A 190 9.93 1.89 7.44
C PRO A 190 10.98 0.92 6.90
N LEU A 191 11.75 1.34 5.89
CA LEU A 191 12.75 0.52 5.23
C LEU A 191 14.17 0.72 5.78
N LYS A 192 14.37 1.65 6.73
CA LYS A 192 15.73 2.06 7.16
C LYS A 192 16.57 0.94 7.70
N ASP A 193 16.01 0.21 8.65
CA ASP A 193 16.67 -0.86 9.40
C ASP A 193 16.03 -2.23 9.10
N ALA A 194 15.23 -2.29 8.02
CA ALA A 194 14.57 -3.51 7.60
C ALA A 194 15.61 -4.49 7.01
N ALA A 195 15.80 -5.63 7.67
CA ALA A 195 16.56 -6.76 7.13
C ALA A 195 15.58 -7.75 6.48
N LEU A 196 15.32 -7.58 5.18
CA LEU A 196 14.42 -8.45 4.41
C LEU A 196 15.22 -9.32 3.43
N PRO A 197 14.79 -10.56 3.16
CA PRO A 197 15.38 -11.37 2.10
C PRO A 197 15.30 -10.67 0.74
N VAL A 198 16.33 -10.87 -0.10
CA VAL A 198 16.35 -10.34 -1.47
C VAL A 198 15.35 -11.11 -2.32
N LEU A 199 14.53 -10.40 -3.10
CA LEU A 199 13.67 -11.01 -4.09
C LEU A 199 14.51 -11.52 -5.27
N PRO A 200 14.47 -12.83 -5.60
CA PRO A 200 15.19 -13.35 -6.76
C PRO A 200 14.63 -12.79 -8.08
N ASP A 201 15.50 -12.37 -9.00
CA ASP A 201 15.11 -11.79 -10.29
C ASP A 201 14.17 -12.70 -11.10
N ARG A 202 14.32 -14.02 -10.98
CA ARG A 202 13.46 -15.03 -11.64
C ARG A 202 11.97 -14.95 -11.25
N LEU A 203 11.62 -14.25 -10.18
CA LEU A 203 10.24 -14.12 -9.71
C LEU A 203 9.51 -12.92 -10.34
N LEU A 204 10.24 -12.01 -10.98
CA LEU A 204 9.71 -10.82 -11.65
C LEU A 204 9.30 -11.06 -13.13
N TRP A 205 9.61 -12.24 -13.70
CA TRP A 205 9.39 -12.59 -15.11
C TRP A 205 8.65 -13.92 -15.26
#